data_AF-A0A2A4W7Z6-F1
#
_entry.id   AF-A0A2A4W7Z6-F1
#
_cell.length_a   1.000
_cell.length_b   1.000
_cell.length_c   1.000
_cell.angle_alpha   90.00
_cell.angle_beta   90.00
_cell.angle_gamma   90.00
#
_symmetry.space_group_name_H-M   'P 1'
#
loop_
_entity.id
_entity.type
_entity.pdbx_description
1 polymer ?
#
loop_
_entity_poly.entity_id
_entity_poly.type
_entity_poly.pdbx_seq_one_letter_code
_entity_poly.pdbx_strand_id
1 'polypeptide(L)'
;MRLSTQVILTSLSKSLKHVGVFILAIFLTRYFTKYEYGTYIQVMLIANTMIYLAIFGIPSSVYYFLPRSKEKKRMMKNTISLLFLVSILVSICIYFSMDVLSDKMNNPNLTAYAWLIAAFILFQIPIKLYEPFMISTKNIMRFIAINGSFNLGFLLVILIPVLLGWELREVLVSLLYFFVAQLIAVYVMIFYTYKQLEDDPDGEKYEVNKQISYSLPIGFSGAISQLGVAVDKVIVSGYYDPEMLAVYTRGAMEIPMLNVISNSLGNILMPRFVEEYRLGNIDAVVKLWHSSIKMMAMFIYPALVFFLLTADHLIPFLFTDAYIDSVIIFQVYTLGLITRITSYDAIVRAVGKTKILFKMAMLAVFLNVSFTVALIELIGIVGAPLATVIVGTTLRFGYLLIITKILDINMVSVFPWISLGKLLLSSGVAALIVLPILTLDLTHFQMLALSGSVYSVIYLIALRFSNALGQSEKKSIRRLLPKRLSWII
;
A
#
# COMPACT_ATOMS: atom_id res chain seq x y z
N MET A 1 10.25 18.61 18.82
CA MET A 1 8.91 18.10 18.48
C MET A 1 8.69 16.77 19.18
N ARG A 2 7.46 16.48 19.63
CA ARG A 2 7.10 15.18 20.23
C ARG A 2 7.21 14.07 19.16
N LEU A 3 7.64 12.88 19.57
CA LEU A 3 7.78 11.69 18.71
C LEU A 3 6.52 11.41 17.87
N SER A 4 5.33 11.66 18.46
CA SER A 4 4.03 11.52 17.79
C SER A 4 3.89 12.40 16.54
N THR A 5 4.41 13.63 16.55
CA THR A 5 4.30 14.55 15.41
C THR A 5 5.19 14.08 14.24
N GLN A 6 6.36 13.50 14.54
CA GLN A 6 7.26 12.96 13.52
C GLN A 6 6.66 11.73 12.83
N VAL A 7 6.02 10.84 13.59
CA VAL A 7 5.32 9.67 13.03
C VAL A 7 4.18 10.10 12.11
N ILE A 8 3.37 11.08 12.53
CA ILE A 8 2.28 11.60 11.68
C ILE A 8 2.82 12.22 10.38
N LEU A 9 3.86 13.04 10.46
CA LEU A 9 4.43 13.70 9.27
C LEU A 9 5.07 12.71 8.29
N THR A 10 5.74 11.67 8.81
CA THR A 10 6.30 10.62 7.96
C THR A 10 5.20 9.79 7.29
N SER A 11 4.11 9.46 7.99
CA SER A 11 2.93 8.82 7.39
C SER A 11 2.26 9.70 6.33
N LEU A 12 2.15 11.01 6.56
CA LEU A 12 1.58 11.95 5.61
C LEU A 12 2.44 12.06 4.34
N SER A 13 3.77 12.16 4.48
CA SER A 13 4.72 12.17 3.36
C SER A 13 4.60 10.90 2.51
N LYS A 14 4.47 9.72 3.14
CA LYS A 14 4.27 8.43 2.45
C LYS A 14 2.92 8.39 1.72
N SER A 15 1.87 8.92 2.35
CA SER A 15 0.53 9.00 1.74
C SER A 15 0.51 9.90 0.49
N LEU A 16 1.27 11.00 0.50
CA LEU A 16 1.38 11.89 -0.65
C LEU A 16 1.92 11.18 -1.90
N LYS A 17 2.89 10.27 -1.73
CA LYS A 17 3.40 9.46 -2.86
C LYS A 17 2.32 8.58 -3.47
N HIS A 18 1.50 7.92 -2.65
CA HIS A 18 0.40 7.08 -3.14
C HIS A 18 -0.65 7.89 -3.90
N VAL A 19 -0.96 9.10 -3.42
CA VAL A 19 -1.85 10.04 -4.14
C VAL A 19 -1.22 10.44 -5.46
N GLY A 20 0.08 10.76 -5.49
CA GLY A 20 0.80 11.07 -6.72
C GLY A 20 0.77 9.93 -7.75
N VAL A 21 1.01 8.69 -7.33
CA VAL A 21 0.92 7.51 -8.20
C VAL A 21 -0.51 7.28 -8.73
N PHE A 22 -1.52 7.51 -7.90
CA PHE A 22 -2.92 7.44 -8.33
C PHE A 22 -3.26 8.50 -9.39
N ILE A 23 -2.79 9.74 -9.19
CA ILE A 23 -2.93 10.82 -10.18
C ILE A 23 -2.21 10.45 -11.47
N LEU A 24 -0.96 9.98 -11.40
CA LEU A 24 -0.21 9.54 -12.57
C LEU A 24 -0.95 8.46 -13.35
N ALA A 25 -1.60 7.51 -12.68
CA ALA A 25 -2.37 6.50 -13.38
C ALA A 25 -3.51 7.09 -14.21
N ILE A 26 -4.24 8.09 -13.69
CA ILE A 26 -5.31 8.79 -14.43
C ILE A 26 -4.78 9.46 -15.70
N PHE A 27 -3.66 10.17 -15.59
CA PHE A 27 -3.07 10.87 -16.73
C PHE A 27 -2.46 9.88 -17.73
N LEU A 28 -1.70 8.90 -17.27
CA LEU A 28 -1.07 7.92 -18.15
C LEU A 28 -2.11 7.13 -18.96
N THR A 29 -3.26 6.76 -18.39
CA THR A 29 -4.32 6.08 -19.15
C THR A 29 -5.01 6.93 -20.21
N ARG A 30 -4.90 8.27 -20.12
CA ARG A 30 -5.54 9.21 -21.05
C ARG A 30 -4.63 9.60 -22.21
N TYR A 31 -3.33 9.59 -21.98
CA TYR A 31 -2.33 10.05 -22.95
C TYR A 31 -1.59 8.89 -23.63
N PHE A 32 -1.53 7.71 -23.00
CA PHE A 32 -0.93 6.53 -23.58
C PHE A 32 -1.99 5.52 -24.02
N THR A 33 -1.64 4.75 -25.05
CA THR A 33 -2.41 3.55 -25.42
C THR A 33 -2.39 2.52 -24.28
N LYS A 34 -3.36 1.59 -24.28
CA LYS A 34 -3.38 0.48 -23.31
C LYS A 34 -2.06 -0.29 -23.31
N TYR A 35 -1.50 -0.53 -24.49
CA TYR A 35 -0.26 -1.29 -24.65
C TYR A 35 0.94 -0.56 -24.03
N GLU A 36 1.10 0.73 -24.32
CA GLU A 36 2.17 1.55 -23.75
C GLU A 36 2.03 1.67 -22.23
N TYR A 37 0.81 1.90 -21.74
CA TYR A 37 0.57 1.98 -20.31
C TYR A 37 0.80 0.63 -19.60
N GLY A 38 0.42 -0.48 -20.23
CA GLY A 38 0.75 -1.83 -19.79
C GLY A 38 2.24 -2.07 -19.72
N THR A 39 2.98 -1.64 -20.75
CA THR A 39 4.44 -1.72 -20.80
C THR A 39 5.08 -0.89 -19.69
N TYR A 40 4.58 0.34 -19.44
CA TYR A 40 4.99 1.15 -18.29
C TYR A 40 4.79 0.41 -16.95
N ILE A 41 3.64 -0.24 -16.76
CA ILE A 41 3.36 -1.04 -15.56
C ILE A 41 4.38 -2.17 -15.43
N GLN A 42 4.69 -2.91 -16.50
CA GLN A 42 5.66 -4.01 -16.48
C GLN A 42 7.08 -3.52 -16.17
N VAL A 43 7.54 -2.43 -16.81
CA VAL A 43 8.84 -1.79 -16.53
C VAL A 43 8.95 -1.45 -15.03
N MET A 44 7.93 -0.81 -14.47
CA MET A 44 7.89 -0.46 -13.05
C MET A 44 7.77 -1.69 -12.14
N LEU A 45 7.02 -2.72 -12.56
CA LEU A 45 6.84 -3.96 -11.82
C LEU A 45 8.16 -4.72 -11.68
N ILE A 46 8.88 -4.91 -12.79
CA ILE A 46 10.19 -5.58 -12.80
C ILE A 46 11.17 -4.79 -11.94
N ALA A 47 11.32 -3.48 -12.18
CA ALA A 47 12.27 -2.66 -11.44
C ALA A 47 11.99 -2.68 -9.93
N ASN A 48 10.74 -2.40 -9.51
CA ASN A 48 10.41 -2.36 -8.08
C ASN A 48 10.56 -3.73 -7.42
N THR A 49 10.07 -4.80 -8.06
CA THR A 49 10.19 -6.16 -7.51
C THR A 49 11.65 -6.51 -7.28
N MET A 50 12.52 -6.27 -8.27
CA MET A 50 13.94 -6.56 -8.16
C MET A 50 14.65 -5.70 -7.14
N ILE A 51 14.35 -4.41 -7.04
CA ILE A 51 14.90 -3.52 -6.00
C ILE A 51 14.58 -4.08 -4.61
N TYR A 52 13.32 -4.43 -4.34
CA TYR A 52 12.92 -4.92 -3.02
C TYR A 52 13.48 -6.31 -2.69
N LEU A 53 13.59 -7.20 -3.68
CA LEU A 53 14.22 -8.51 -3.52
C LEU A 53 15.72 -8.39 -3.25
N ALA A 54 16.42 -7.52 -3.98
CA ALA A 54 17.87 -7.41 -3.97
C ALA A 54 18.45 -6.72 -2.73
N ILE A 55 17.70 -5.86 -2.06
CA ILE A 55 18.24 -5.03 -0.97
C ILE A 55 18.61 -5.87 0.27
N PHE A 56 18.06 -7.08 0.42
CA PHE A 56 18.33 -8.03 1.51
C PHE A 56 18.38 -7.39 2.92
N GLY A 57 17.57 -6.36 3.17
CA GLY A 57 17.50 -5.70 4.48
C GLY A 57 18.71 -4.84 4.86
N ILE A 58 19.72 -4.70 3.98
CA ILE A 58 20.99 -3.99 4.26
C ILE A 58 20.76 -2.53 4.72
N PRO A 59 19.89 -1.72 4.09
CA PRO A 59 19.60 -0.36 4.57
C PRO A 59 19.01 -0.36 5.98
N SER A 60 18.15 -1.33 6.29
CA SER A 60 17.49 -1.43 7.60
C SER A 60 18.46 -1.80 8.72
N SER A 61 19.60 -2.44 8.41
CA SER A 61 20.62 -2.74 9.40
C SER A 61 21.24 -1.47 10.00
N VAL A 62 21.18 -0.35 9.28
CA VAL A 62 21.71 0.95 9.75
C VAL A 62 21.01 1.39 11.04
N TYR A 63 19.71 1.11 11.19
CA TYR A 63 18.97 1.39 12.43
C TYR A 63 19.56 0.71 13.66
N TYR A 64 20.15 -0.47 13.48
CA TYR A 64 20.69 -1.28 14.58
C TYR A 64 22.18 -1.02 14.81
N PHE A 65 22.98 -1.08 13.74
CA PHE A 65 24.43 -1.03 13.85
C PHE A 65 24.97 0.39 14.00
N LEU A 66 24.38 1.40 13.37
CA LEU A 66 24.95 2.75 13.40
C LEU A 66 24.98 3.38 14.81
N PRO A 67 23.93 3.25 15.64
CA PRO A 67 23.96 3.81 16.99
C PRO A 67 24.90 3.06 17.95
N ARG A 68 25.29 1.81 17.64
CA ARG A 68 26.10 0.94 18.51
C ARG A 68 27.54 0.80 18.08
N SER A 69 27.82 1.05 16.81
CA SER A 69 29.15 0.84 16.22
C SER A 69 30.14 1.86 16.76
N LYS A 70 31.32 1.37 17.17
CA LYS A 70 32.50 2.18 17.42
C LYS A 70 33.00 2.86 16.15
N GLU A 71 33.06 2.11 15.04
CA GLU A 71 33.59 2.56 13.76
C GLU A 71 32.44 2.97 12.82
N LYS A 72 31.73 4.05 13.18
CA LYS A 72 30.52 4.50 12.44
C LYS A 72 30.84 4.83 10.99
N LYS A 73 31.97 5.49 10.74
CA LYS A 73 32.40 5.85 9.38
C LYS A 73 32.72 4.63 8.52
N ARG A 74 33.49 3.68 9.06
CA ARG A 74 33.84 2.43 8.39
C ARG A 74 32.61 1.60 8.05
N MET A 75 31.68 1.48 9.00
CA MET A 75 30.41 0.79 8.81
C MET A 75 29.61 1.40 7.65
N MET A 76 29.47 2.72 7.63
CA MET A 76 28.73 3.40 6.56
C MET A 76 29.40 3.24 5.20
N LYS A 77 30.73 3.35 5.11
CA LYS A 77 31.47 3.10 3.87
C LYS A 77 31.21 1.69 3.34
N ASN A 78 31.31 0.67 4.19
CA ASN A 78 31.07 -0.71 3.79
C ASN A 78 29.61 -0.94 3.38
N THR A 79 28.65 -0.32 4.08
CA THR A 79 27.22 -0.39 3.72
C THR A 79 26.95 0.23 2.35
N ILE A 80 27.54 1.40 2.07
CA ILE A 80 27.45 2.06 0.76
C ILE A 80 28.06 1.17 -0.33
N SER A 81 29.26 0.64 -0.12
CA SER A 81 29.93 -0.25 -1.08
C SER A 81 29.11 -1.52 -1.36
N LEU A 82 28.53 -2.14 -0.33
CA LEU A 82 27.65 -3.30 -0.49
C LEU A 82 26.41 -2.96 -1.32
N LEU A 83 25.75 -1.84 -1.06
CA LEU A 83 24.56 -1.45 -1.82
C LEU A 83 24.87 -1.15 -3.28
N PHE A 84 25.98 -0.49 -3.58
CA PHE A 84 26.42 -0.27 -4.97
C PHE A 84 26.83 -1.57 -5.67
N LEU A 85 27.51 -2.48 -4.96
CA LEU A 85 27.86 -3.79 -5.52
C LEU A 85 26.60 -4.58 -5.88
N VAL A 86 25.65 -4.67 -4.95
CA VAL A 86 24.35 -5.32 -5.18
C VAL A 86 23.61 -4.65 -6.32
N SER A 87 23.58 -3.32 -6.39
CA SER A 87 22.88 -2.61 -7.45
C SER A 87 23.48 -2.89 -8.82
N ILE A 88 24.81 -2.92 -8.94
CA ILE A 88 25.50 -3.29 -10.18
C ILE A 88 25.19 -4.73 -10.58
N LEU A 89 25.35 -5.68 -9.67
CA LEU A 89 25.13 -7.11 -9.95
C LEU A 89 23.69 -7.39 -10.41
N VAL A 90 22.71 -6.81 -9.74
CA VAL A 90 21.29 -7.03 -10.06
C VAL A 90 20.93 -6.35 -11.37
N SER A 91 21.48 -5.15 -11.63
CA SER A 91 21.24 -4.44 -12.90
C SER A 91 21.79 -5.22 -14.09
N ILE A 92 23.01 -5.77 -13.96
CA ILE A 92 23.63 -6.64 -14.97
C ILE A 92 22.77 -7.89 -15.18
N CYS A 93 22.38 -8.57 -14.09
CA CYS A 93 21.55 -9.77 -14.15
C CYS A 93 20.22 -9.50 -14.88
N ILE A 94 19.56 -8.38 -14.58
CA ILE A 94 18.28 -8.04 -15.21
C ILE A 94 18.44 -7.64 -16.67
N TYR A 95 19.50 -6.92 -17.02
CA TYR A 95 19.79 -6.60 -18.41
C TYR A 95 19.91 -7.87 -19.26
N PHE A 96 20.71 -8.85 -18.81
CA PHE A 96 20.91 -10.11 -19.54
C PHE A 96 19.74 -11.10 -19.45
N SER A 97 18.84 -10.93 -18.47
CA SER A 97 17.64 -11.78 -18.34
C SER A 97 16.43 -11.21 -19.08
N MET A 98 16.55 -10.05 -19.74
CA MET A 98 15.38 -9.34 -20.27
C MET A 98 14.70 -10.09 -21.40
N ASP A 99 15.43 -10.80 -22.26
CA ASP A 99 14.83 -11.58 -23.34
C ASP A 99 13.85 -12.63 -22.76
N VAL A 100 14.34 -13.43 -21.79
CA VAL A 100 13.55 -14.43 -21.07
C VAL A 100 12.37 -13.82 -20.32
N LEU A 101 12.57 -12.65 -19.70
CA LEU A 101 11.50 -11.94 -18.99
C LEU A 101 10.45 -11.39 -19.97
N SER A 102 10.86 -10.90 -21.13
CA SER A 102 9.96 -10.34 -22.15
C SER A 102 9.03 -11.42 -22.71
N ASP A 103 9.56 -12.62 -22.96
CA ASP A 103 8.80 -13.77 -23.41
C ASP A 103 7.83 -14.23 -22.32
N LYS A 104 8.34 -14.39 -21.09
CA LYS A 104 7.51 -14.80 -19.95
C LYS A 104 6.43 -13.80 -19.57
N MET A 105 6.58 -12.53 -19.92
CA MET A 105 5.62 -11.46 -19.63
C MET A 105 4.80 -11.04 -20.85
N ASN A 106 4.84 -11.84 -21.93
CA ASN A 106 4.12 -11.62 -23.19
C ASN A 106 4.30 -10.20 -23.76
N ASN A 107 5.49 -9.61 -23.62
CA ASN A 107 5.78 -8.27 -24.12
C ASN A 107 7.19 -8.16 -24.70
N PRO A 108 7.35 -8.40 -26.01
CA PRO A 108 8.65 -8.28 -26.69
C PRO A 108 9.28 -6.89 -26.56
N ASN A 109 8.48 -5.82 -26.44
CA ASN A 109 8.98 -4.44 -26.32
C ASN A 109 9.75 -4.19 -25.01
N LEU A 110 9.65 -5.07 -24.01
CA LEU A 110 10.44 -4.95 -22.77
C LEU A 110 11.95 -5.02 -23.04
N THR A 111 12.38 -5.76 -24.06
CA THR A 111 13.79 -5.86 -24.46
C THR A 111 14.37 -4.48 -24.81
N ALA A 112 13.62 -3.64 -25.51
CA ALA A 112 14.02 -2.27 -25.85
C ALA A 112 14.22 -1.37 -24.62
N TYR A 113 13.58 -1.72 -23.50
CA TYR A 113 13.66 -1.02 -22.22
C TYR A 113 14.59 -1.70 -21.21
N ALA A 114 15.30 -2.77 -21.59
CA ALA A 114 16.20 -3.53 -20.70
C ALA A 114 17.20 -2.63 -19.96
N TRP A 115 17.84 -1.73 -20.71
CA TRP A 115 18.84 -0.81 -20.19
C TRP A 115 18.23 0.23 -19.23
N LEU A 116 16.99 0.69 -19.48
CA LEU A 116 16.28 1.61 -18.57
C LEU A 116 15.92 0.91 -17.26
N ILE A 117 15.39 -0.31 -17.32
CA ILE A 117 15.07 -1.10 -16.13
C ILE A 117 16.34 -1.35 -15.30
N ALA A 118 17.43 -1.78 -15.95
CA ALA A 118 18.72 -1.97 -15.30
C ALA A 118 19.22 -0.67 -14.67
N ALA A 119 19.14 0.47 -15.37
CA ALA A 119 19.55 1.76 -14.83
C ALA A 119 18.66 2.22 -13.65
N PHE A 120 17.35 1.96 -13.68
CA PHE A 120 16.46 2.23 -12.55
C PHE A 120 16.89 1.45 -11.31
N ILE A 121 17.19 0.17 -11.44
CA ILE A 121 17.67 -0.68 -10.35
C ILE A 121 19.01 -0.15 -9.82
N LEU A 122 19.95 0.17 -10.73
CA LEU A 122 21.28 0.66 -10.41
C LEU A 122 21.24 1.90 -9.52
N PHE A 123 20.38 2.87 -9.86
CA PHE A 123 20.31 4.14 -9.13
C PHE A 123 19.37 4.09 -7.91
N GLN A 124 18.30 3.30 -7.94
CA GLN A 124 17.33 3.28 -6.84
C GLN A 124 17.75 2.45 -5.62
N ILE A 125 18.52 1.36 -5.79
CA ILE A 125 18.98 0.56 -4.65
C ILE A 125 19.81 1.39 -3.67
N PRO A 126 20.85 2.13 -4.09
CA PRO A 126 21.67 2.94 -3.18
C PRO A 126 20.86 4.08 -2.52
N ILE A 127 19.87 4.66 -3.22
CA ILE A 127 18.97 5.68 -2.67
C ILE A 127 18.24 5.19 -1.40
N LYS A 128 17.95 3.88 -1.28
CA LYS A 128 17.23 3.33 -0.11
C LYS A 128 17.99 3.46 1.21
N LEU A 129 19.30 3.75 1.17
CA LEU A 129 20.10 4.07 2.36
C LEU A 129 19.65 5.38 3.05
N TYR A 130 19.03 6.29 2.30
CA TYR A 130 18.74 7.64 2.76
C TYR A 130 17.83 7.67 4.00
N GLU A 131 16.70 6.96 3.98
CA GLU A 131 15.74 6.94 5.09
C GLU A 131 16.37 6.37 6.37
N PRO A 132 16.95 5.16 6.38
CA PRO A 132 17.57 4.61 7.58
C PRO A 132 18.72 5.46 8.13
N PHE A 133 19.56 6.01 7.25
CA PHE A 133 20.70 6.82 7.70
C PHE A 133 20.28 8.16 8.31
N MET A 134 19.33 8.87 7.70
CA MET A 134 18.84 10.15 8.24
C MET A 134 18.07 9.98 9.54
N ILE A 135 17.29 8.92 9.68
CA ILE A 135 16.57 8.64 10.92
C ILE A 135 17.55 8.24 12.02
N SER A 136 18.52 7.36 11.74
CA SER A 136 19.51 6.91 12.74
C SER A 136 20.44 8.02 13.23
N THR A 137 20.69 9.03 12.39
CA THR A 137 21.44 10.24 12.75
C THR A 137 20.57 11.39 13.29
N LYS A 138 19.28 11.12 13.59
CA LYS A 138 18.31 12.10 14.12
C LYS A 138 18.02 13.29 13.20
N ASN A 139 18.33 13.21 11.90
CA ASN A 139 18.08 14.22 10.87
C ASN A 139 16.67 14.10 10.23
N ILE A 140 15.65 13.81 11.03
CA ILE A 140 14.30 13.44 10.55
C ILE A 140 13.64 14.58 9.75
N MET A 141 13.82 15.84 10.13
CA MET A 141 13.20 16.97 9.41
C MET A 141 13.78 17.17 8.02
N ARG A 142 15.09 17.02 7.87
CA ARG A 142 15.77 17.09 6.56
C ARG A 142 15.29 15.94 5.66
N PHE A 143 15.19 14.74 6.22
CA PHE A 143 14.61 13.59 5.52
C PHE A 143 13.18 13.88 5.03
N ILE A 144 12.28 14.34 5.90
CA ILE A 144 10.88 14.61 5.53
C ILE A 144 10.80 15.65 4.42
N ALA A 145 11.54 16.76 4.54
CA ALA A 145 11.53 17.84 3.56
C ALA A 145 12.00 17.35 2.18
N ILE A 146 13.17 16.71 2.12
CA ILE A 146 13.76 16.24 0.86
C ILE A 146 12.94 15.11 0.25
N ASN A 147 12.49 14.14 1.05
CA ASN A 147 11.64 13.05 0.57
C ASN A 147 10.29 13.55 0.05
N GLY A 148 9.71 14.58 0.70
CA GLY A 148 8.53 15.28 0.20
C GLY A 148 8.77 15.91 -1.18
N SER A 149 9.89 16.62 -1.34
CA SER A 149 10.28 17.21 -2.63
C SER A 149 10.50 16.15 -3.71
N PHE A 150 11.10 15.00 -3.38
CA PHE A 150 11.25 13.91 -4.33
C PHE A 150 9.91 13.25 -4.71
N ASN A 151 8.96 13.14 -3.78
CA ASN A 151 7.64 12.60 -4.11
C ASN A 151 6.89 13.52 -5.09
N LEU A 152 6.97 14.84 -4.88
CA LEU A 152 6.42 15.82 -5.82
C LEU A 152 7.19 15.83 -7.14
N GLY A 153 8.53 15.79 -7.09
CA GLY A 153 9.38 15.71 -8.28
C GLY A 153 9.10 14.48 -9.13
N PHE A 154 8.87 13.31 -8.51
CA PHE A 154 8.48 12.08 -9.19
C PHE A 154 7.13 12.22 -9.90
N LEU A 155 6.15 12.88 -9.28
CA LEU A 155 4.87 13.19 -9.94
C LEU A 155 5.10 14.10 -11.15
N LEU A 156 5.84 15.20 -10.97
CA LEU A 156 6.03 16.21 -12.02
C LEU A 156 6.89 15.72 -13.19
N VAL A 157 7.94 14.94 -12.93
CA VAL A 157 8.86 14.46 -13.98
C VAL A 157 8.22 13.47 -14.94
N ILE A 158 7.14 12.80 -14.50
CA ILE A 158 6.33 11.93 -15.35
C ILE A 158 5.18 12.75 -15.95
N LEU A 159 4.47 13.52 -15.13
CA LEU A 159 3.26 14.24 -15.56
C LEU A 159 3.56 15.31 -16.63
N ILE A 160 4.61 16.11 -16.48
CA ILE A 160 4.92 17.20 -17.41
C ILE A 160 5.22 16.65 -18.83
N PRO A 161 6.17 15.72 -19.02
CA PRO A 161 6.38 15.07 -20.32
C PRO A 161 5.12 14.48 -20.96
N VAL A 162 4.30 13.78 -20.15
CA VAL A 162 3.05 13.17 -20.64
C VAL A 162 2.09 14.24 -21.16
N LEU A 163 1.95 15.36 -20.43
CA LEU A 163 1.11 16.49 -20.86
C LEU A 163 1.65 17.20 -22.11
N LEU A 164 2.97 17.15 -22.34
CA LEU A 164 3.62 17.66 -23.55
C LEU A 164 3.52 16.68 -24.73
N GLY A 165 2.89 15.52 -24.56
CA GLY A 165 2.72 14.52 -25.60
C GLY A 165 3.97 13.70 -25.90
N TRP A 166 4.91 13.59 -24.95
CA TRP A 166 6.12 12.79 -25.12
C TRP A 166 5.80 11.29 -25.17
N GLU A 167 6.58 10.53 -25.93
CA GLU A 167 6.42 9.08 -26.04
C GLU A 167 6.84 8.37 -24.75
N LEU A 168 6.35 7.14 -24.53
CA LEU A 168 6.67 6.33 -23.36
C LEU A 168 8.18 6.27 -23.07
N ARG A 169 8.98 6.04 -24.12
CA ARG A 169 10.44 5.97 -24.00
C ARG A 169 11.04 7.25 -23.43
N GLU A 170 10.59 8.40 -23.90
CA GLU A 170 11.07 9.72 -23.47
C GLU A 170 10.69 10.00 -22.02
N VAL A 171 9.48 9.60 -21.61
CA VAL A 171 9.02 9.68 -20.22
C VAL A 171 9.83 8.77 -19.29
N LEU A 172 10.21 7.57 -19.74
CA LEU A 172 11.08 6.69 -18.96
C LEU A 172 12.52 7.24 -18.87
N VAL A 173 13.00 7.90 -19.92
CA VAL A 173 14.31 8.57 -19.93
C VAL A 173 14.32 9.81 -19.02
N SER A 174 13.25 10.63 -19.00
CA SER A 174 13.13 11.75 -18.06
C SER A 174 13.15 11.25 -16.62
N LEU A 175 12.46 10.14 -16.35
CA LEU A 175 12.46 9.49 -15.06
C LEU A 175 13.83 8.93 -14.67
N LEU A 176 14.61 8.44 -15.63
CA LEU A 176 16.00 8.04 -15.39
C LEU A 176 16.84 9.23 -14.92
N TYR A 177 16.78 10.36 -15.63
CA TYR A 177 17.50 11.58 -15.23
C TYR A 177 17.08 12.06 -13.84
N PHE A 178 15.79 11.94 -13.52
CA PHE A 178 15.29 12.23 -12.18
C PHE A 178 15.92 11.32 -11.12
N PHE A 179 16.03 10.01 -11.36
CA PHE A 179 16.68 9.10 -10.41
C PHE A 179 18.18 9.36 -10.26
N VAL A 180 18.87 9.76 -11.32
CA VAL A 180 20.27 10.18 -11.25
C VAL A 180 20.41 11.44 -10.41
N ALA A 181 19.60 12.47 -10.66
CA ALA A 181 19.57 13.69 -9.86
C ALA A 181 19.21 13.41 -8.39
N GLN A 182 18.26 12.51 -8.15
CA GLN A 182 17.87 12.06 -6.82
C GLN A 182 19.03 11.37 -6.09
N LEU A 183 19.76 10.48 -6.77
CA LEU A 183 20.94 9.83 -6.21
C LEU A 183 21.99 10.86 -5.82
N ILE A 184 22.32 11.79 -6.72
CA ILE A 184 23.30 12.85 -6.45
C ILE A 184 22.89 13.67 -5.22
N ALA A 185 21.65 14.16 -5.20
CA ALA A 185 21.13 14.95 -4.08
C ALA A 185 21.16 14.18 -2.76
N VAL A 186 20.74 12.91 -2.76
CA VAL A 186 20.80 12.02 -1.59
C VAL A 186 22.23 11.84 -1.11
N TYR A 187 23.18 11.56 -2.00
CA TYR A 187 24.56 11.28 -1.62
C TYR A 187 25.33 12.52 -1.18
N VAL A 188 25.01 13.70 -1.72
CA VAL A 188 25.48 14.99 -1.19
C VAL A 188 25.05 15.15 0.28
N MET A 189 23.78 14.86 0.59
CA MET A 189 23.25 14.96 1.95
C MET A 189 23.81 13.88 2.90
N ILE A 190 23.95 12.65 2.40
CA ILE A 190 24.63 11.57 3.12
C ILE A 190 26.06 12.01 3.43
N PHE A 191 26.79 12.59 2.47
CA PHE A 191 28.17 13.05 2.66
C PHE A 191 28.27 14.15 3.72
N TYR A 192 27.41 15.16 3.69
CA TYR A 192 27.37 16.21 4.72
C TYR A 192 27.12 15.64 6.12
N THR A 193 26.19 14.69 6.24
CA THR A 193 25.89 14.07 7.54
C THR A 193 26.98 13.08 7.96
N TYR A 194 27.57 12.36 7.01
CA TYR A 194 28.67 11.42 7.23
C TYR A 194 29.92 12.14 7.78
N LYS A 195 30.20 13.37 7.32
CA LYS A 195 31.30 14.18 7.86
C LYS A 195 31.11 14.52 9.34
N GLN A 196 29.86 14.66 9.78
CA GLN A 196 29.49 14.96 11.17
C GLN A 196 29.44 13.70 12.05
N LEU A 197 29.63 12.50 11.47
CA LEU A 197 29.74 11.29 12.29
C LEU A 197 31.05 11.31 13.05
N GLU A 198 30.95 11.03 14.34
CA GLU A 198 32.08 10.78 15.21
C GLU A 198 32.06 9.30 15.61
N ASP A 199 33.23 8.69 15.55
CA ASP A 199 33.41 7.32 16.04
C ASP A 199 33.20 7.30 17.56
N ASP A 200 32.73 6.17 18.06
CA ASP A 200 32.26 6.02 19.44
C ASP A 200 33.22 5.11 20.21
N PRO A 201 34.13 5.63 21.05
CA PRO A 201 35.14 4.82 21.71
C PRO A 201 34.58 3.66 22.53
N ASP A 202 33.36 3.85 23.06
CA ASP A 202 32.63 2.91 23.91
C ASP A 202 31.70 1.97 23.10
N GLY A 203 31.65 2.13 21.79
CA GLY A 203 30.83 1.32 20.90
C GLY A 203 31.36 -0.10 20.67
N GLU A 204 30.51 -0.94 20.08
CA GLU A 204 30.86 -2.28 19.64
C GLU A 204 31.73 -2.25 18.37
N LYS A 205 32.72 -3.14 18.27
CA LYS A 205 33.55 -3.28 17.07
C LYS A 205 32.68 -3.70 15.87
N TYR A 206 32.89 -3.04 14.73
CA TYR A 206 32.11 -3.31 13.53
C TYR A 206 32.64 -4.54 12.77
N GLU A 207 31.72 -5.44 12.42
CA GLU A 207 31.99 -6.60 11.58
C GLU A 207 30.96 -6.72 10.45
N VAL A 208 31.44 -6.73 9.21
CA VAL A 208 30.58 -6.83 8.00
C VAL A 208 29.76 -8.12 8.03
N ASN A 209 30.36 -9.23 8.45
CA ASN A 209 29.68 -10.53 8.49
C ASN A 209 28.48 -10.52 9.45
N LYS A 210 28.59 -9.84 10.60
CA LYS A 210 27.48 -9.66 11.54
C LYS A 210 26.37 -8.80 10.94
N GLN A 211 26.72 -7.74 10.21
CA GLN A 211 25.73 -6.91 9.51
C GLN A 211 24.97 -7.70 8.44
N ILE A 212 25.66 -8.49 7.62
CA ILE A 212 25.04 -9.32 6.58
C ILE A 212 24.14 -10.38 7.22
N SER A 213 24.63 -11.11 8.22
CA SER A 213 23.87 -12.13 8.95
C SER A 213 22.61 -11.57 9.62
N TYR A 214 22.68 -10.33 10.14
CA TYR A 214 21.51 -9.63 10.69
C TYR A 214 20.53 -9.17 9.60
N SER A 215 21.04 -8.70 8.47
CA SER A 215 20.22 -8.12 7.40
C SER A 215 19.45 -9.20 6.65
N LEU A 216 20.06 -10.36 6.42
CA LEU A 216 19.53 -11.40 5.54
C LEU A 216 18.12 -11.89 5.93
N PRO A 217 17.82 -12.24 7.20
CA PRO A 217 16.46 -12.64 7.61
C PRO A 217 15.43 -11.52 7.44
N ILE A 218 15.81 -10.27 7.75
CA ILE A 218 14.96 -9.08 7.58
C ILE A 218 14.68 -8.86 6.10
N GLY A 219 15.71 -9.00 5.27
CA GLY A 219 15.64 -8.96 3.82
C GLY A 219 14.68 -9.98 3.26
N PHE A 220 14.82 -11.25 3.62
CA PHE A 220 13.91 -12.31 3.19
C PHE A 220 12.47 -12.06 3.60
N SER A 221 12.23 -11.62 4.84
CA SER A 221 10.88 -11.28 5.29
C SER A 221 10.29 -10.10 4.49
N GLY A 222 11.09 -9.08 4.20
CA GLY A 222 10.68 -7.94 3.39
C GLY A 222 10.41 -8.33 1.93
N ALA A 223 11.28 -9.16 1.35
CA ALA A 223 11.15 -9.72 0.01
C ALA A 223 9.86 -10.52 -0.16
N ILE A 224 9.58 -11.45 0.76
CA ILE A 224 8.33 -12.25 0.76
C ILE A 224 7.10 -11.33 0.85
N SER A 225 7.16 -10.31 1.71
CA SER A 225 6.05 -9.36 1.87
C SER A 225 5.81 -8.56 0.59
N GLN A 226 6.88 -8.09 -0.06
CA GLN A 226 6.76 -7.34 -1.30
C GLN A 226 6.30 -8.22 -2.46
N LEU A 227 6.80 -9.46 -2.54
CA LEU A 227 6.32 -10.43 -3.51
C LEU A 227 4.82 -10.62 -3.34
N GLY A 228 4.32 -10.82 -2.13
CA GLY A 228 2.88 -10.95 -1.88
C GLY A 228 2.04 -9.77 -2.39
N VAL A 229 2.59 -8.55 -2.42
CA VAL A 229 1.93 -7.35 -2.97
C VAL A 229 1.99 -7.27 -4.49
N ALA A 230 3.02 -7.86 -5.10
CA ALA A 230 3.24 -7.83 -6.55
C ALA A 230 2.77 -9.11 -7.26
N VAL A 231 2.47 -10.17 -6.50
CA VAL A 231 2.34 -11.53 -7.04
C VAL A 231 1.22 -11.65 -8.05
N ASP A 232 0.10 -10.98 -7.78
CA ASP A 232 -1.06 -10.95 -8.65
C ASP A 232 -0.72 -10.32 -10.01
N LYS A 233 -0.01 -9.19 -10.02
CA LYS A 233 0.45 -8.50 -11.23
C LYS A 233 1.53 -9.29 -11.96
N VAL A 234 2.43 -9.95 -11.24
CA VAL A 234 3.44 -10.82 -11.84
C VAL A 234 2.78 -12.00 -12.54
N ILE A 235 1.81 -12.65 -11.90
CA ILE A 235 1.07 -13.76 -12.50
C ILE A 235 0.25 -13.27 -13.70
N VAL A 236 -0.57 -12.22 -13.54
CA VAL A 236 -1.37 -11.66 -14.65
C VAL A 236 -0.49 -11.27 -15.82
N SER A 237 0.66 -10.64 -15.57
CA SER A 237 1.60 -10.29 -16.63
C SER A 237 2.21 -11.51 -17.34
N GLY A 238 2.23 -12.68 -16.71
CA GLY A 238 2.72 -13.90 -17.36
C GLY A 238 1.66 -14.65 -18.17
N TYR A 239 0.39 -14.47 -17.85
CA TYR A 239 -0.73 -15.08 -18.57
C TYR A 239 -1.29 -14.22 -19.70
N TYR A 240 -1.15 -12.90 -19.57
CA TYR A 240 -1.79 -11.93 -20.47
C TYR A 240 -0.79 -10.92 -21.03
N ASP A 241 -1.19 -10.28 -22.12
CA ASP A 241 -0.44 -9.20 -22.76
C ASP A 241 -0.48 -7.88 -21.93
N PRO A 242 0.29 -6.86 -22.33
CA PRO A 242 0.33 -5.57 -21.63
C PRO A 242 -1.03 -4.86 -21.55
N GLU A 243 -1.88 -4.98 -22.57
CA GLU A 243 -3.16 -4.28 -22.59
C GLU A 243 -4.10 -4.84 -21.52
N MET A 244 -4.18 -6.16 -21.42
CA MET A 244 -4.96 -6.84 -20.39
C MET A 244 -4.38 -6.63 -18.99
N LEU A 245 -3.05 -6.54 -18.85
CA LEU A 245 -2.43 -6.13 -17.58
C LEU A 245 -2.81 -4.69 -17.19
N ALA A 246 -2.91 -3.78 -18.16
CA ALA A 246 -3.34 -2.40 -17.92
C ALA A 246 -4.79 -2.38 -17.40
N VAL A 247 -5.70 -3.09 -18.06
CA VAL A 247 -7.09 -3.30 -17.63
C VAL A 247 -7.15 -3.88 -16.22
N TYR A 248 -6.42 -4.98 -15.96
CA TYR A 248 -6.35 -5.58 -14.64
C TYR A 248 -5.89 -4.60 -13.57
N THR A 249 -4.79 -3.88 -13.82
CA THR A 249 -4.21 -2.99 -12.81
C THR A 249 -5.11 -1.79 -12.51
N ARG A 250 -5.92 -1.33 -13.48
CA ARG A 250 -6.94 -0.29 -13.26
C ARG A 250 -8.12 -0.80 -12.45
N GLY A 251 -8.51 -2.06 -12.65
CA GLY A 251 -9.55 -2.70 -11.86
C GLY A 251 -9.11 -3.05 -10.44
N ALA A 252 -7.92 -3.65 -10.30
CA ALA A 252 -7.30 -4.04 -9.03
C ALA A 252 -6.63 -2.85 -8.31
N MET A 253 -7.28 -1.68 -8.32
CA MET A 253 -6.81 -0.49 -7.63
C MET A 253 -7.33 -0.44 -6.19
N GLU A 254 -6.49 0.03 -5.27
CA GLU A 254 -6.91 0.44 -3.94
C GLU A 254 -7.14 1.95 -3.90
N ILE A 255 -8.24 2.37 -3.26
CA ILE A 255 -8.51 3.79 -3.03
C ILE A 255 -7.68 4.25 -1.80
N PRO A 256 -6.64 5.10 -1.97
CA PRO A 256 -5.64 5.33 -0.93
C PRO A 256 -6.20 5.83 0.40
N MET A 257 -7.30 6.59 0.36
CA MET A 257 -7.94 7.18 1.54
C MET A 257 -8.44 6.13 2.55
N LEU A 258 -8.93 4.98 2.08
CA LEU A 258 -9.44 3.91 2.96
C LEU A 258 -8.33 3.28 3.81
N ASN A 259 -7.12 3.18 3.24
CA ASN A 259 -5.95 2.66 3.94
C ASN A 259 -5.45 3.61 5.02
N VAL A 260 -5.46 4.92 4.73
CA VAL A 260 -5.02 5.94 5.69
C VAL A 260 -5.90 5.92 6.95
N ILE A 261 -7.21 5.84 6.78
CA ILE A 261 -8.17 5.76 7.90
C ILE A 261 -7.90 4.50 8.74
N SER A 262 -7.77 3.35 8.08
CA SER A 262 -7.53 2.05 8.74
C SER A 262 -6.25 2.03 9.57
N ASN A 263 -5.14 2.47 8.99
CA ASN A 263 -3.85 2.49 9.67
C ASN A 263 -3.81 3.50 10.82
N SER A 264 -4.42 4.66 10.63
CA SER A 264 -4.47 5.71 11.67
C SER A 264 -5.21 5.22 12.90
N LEU A 265 -6.34 4.54 12.71
CA LEU A 265 -7.12 4.02 13.82
C LEU A 265 -6.41 2.88 14.57
N GLY A 266 -5.82 1.94 13.83
CA GLY A 266 -5.05 0.84 14.43
C GLY A 266 -3.90 1.35 15.30
N ASN A 267 -3.16 2.36 14.84
CA ASN A 267 -2.04 2.95 15.57
C ASN A 267 -2.47 3.68 16.84
N ILE A 268 -3.62 4.38 16.83
CA ILE A 268 -4.14 5.09 18.00
C ILE A 268 -4.64 4.12 19.08
N LEU A 269 -5.22 2.98 18.68
CA LEU A 269 -5.79 2.02 19.62
C LEU A 269 -4.78 1.02 20.18
N MET A 270 -3.65 0.79 19.48
CA MET A 270 -2.65 -0.21 19.88
C MET A 270 -2.15 -0.05 21.33
N PRO A 271 -1.74 1.13 21.81
CA PRO A 271 -1.24 1.27 23.19
C PRO A 271 -2.31 0.90 24.23
N ARG A 272 -3.57 1.26 23.97
CA ARG A 272 -4.70 0.96 24.84
C ARG A 272 -5.01 -0.53 24.86
N PHE A 273 -4.89 -1.22 23.73
CA PHE A 273 -5.04 -2.68 23.69
C PHE A 273 -3.98 -3.37 24.55
N VAL A 274 -2.72 -2.95 24.46
CA VAL A 274 -1.63 -3.52 25.26
C VAL A 274 -1.86 -3.27 26.75
N GLU A 275 -2.28 -2.06 27.12
CA GLU A 275 -2.55 -1.68 28.51
C GLU A 275 -3.69 -2.52 29.12
N GLU A 276 -4.86 -2.54 28.49
CA GLU A 276 -6.03 -3.27 28.99
C GLU A 276 -5.80 -4.79 29.01
N TYR A 277 -5.08 -5.33 28.02
CA TYR A 277 -4.71 -6.75 28.01
C TYR A 277 -3.77 -7.10 29.17
N ARG A 278 -2.77 -6.24 29.46
CA ARG A 278 -1.86 -6.43 30.59
C ARG A 278 -2.58 -6.37 31.93
N LEU A 279 -3.64 -5.57 32.04
CA LEU A 279 -4.50 -5.48 33.22
C LEU A 279 -5.48 -6.67 33.35
N GLY A 280 -5.54 -7.57 32.36
CA GLY A 280 -6.48 -8.70 32.34
C GLY A 280 -7.93 -8.31 31.98
N ASN A 281 -8.17 -7.08 31.54
CA ASN A 281 -9.49 -6.55 31.23
C ASN A 281 -9.96 -6.96 29.82
N ILE A 282 -10.22 -8.25 29.59
CA ILE A 282 -10.60 -8.77 28.27
C ILE A 282 -11.86 -8.09 27.72
N ASP A 283 -12.86 -7.82 28.56
CA ASP A 283 -14.07 -7.09 28.15
C ASP A 283 -13.77 -5.68 27.63
N ALA A 284 -12.79 -4.99 28.23
CA ALA A 284 -12.37 -3.67 27.78
C ALA A 284 -11.65 -3.76 26.42
N VAL A 285 -10.79 -4.76 26.24
CA VAL A 285 -10.14 -5.06 24.94
C VAL A 285 -11.17 -5.30 23.85
N VAL A 286 -12.16 -6.15 24.10
CA VAL A 286 -13.24 -6.46 23.14
C VAL A 286 -14.09 -5.21 22.85
N LYS A 287 -14.47 -4.43 23.86
CA LYS A 287 -15.22 -3.18 23.66
C LYS A 287 -14.44 -2.15 22.84
N LEU A 288 -13.15 -1.99 23.09
CA LEU A 288 -12.28 -1.10 22.30
C LEU A 288 -12.20 -1.58 20.84
N TRP A 289 -12.10 -2.89 20.64
CA TRP A 289 -12.02 -3.45 19.30
C TRP A 289 -13.33 -3.33 18.54
N HIS A 290 -14.47 -3.60 19.18
CA HIS A 290 -15.81 -3.34 18.64
C HIS A 290 -16.00 -1.87 18.24
N SER A 291 -15.51 -0.94 19.07
CA SER A 291 -15.56 0.48 18.77
C SER A 291 -14.76 0.81 17.50
N SER A 292 -13.55 0.24 17.38
CA SER A 292 -12.72 0.35 16.17
C SER A 292 -13.45 -0.17 14.93
N ILE A 293 -14.00 -1.39 15.04
CA ILE A 293 -14.71 -2.08 13.96
C ILE A 293 -15.89 -1.25 13.47
N LYS A 294 -16.75 -0.78 14.39
CA LYS A 294 -17.92 0.06 14.04
C LYS A 294 -17.48 1.35 13.34
N MET A 295 -16.41 1.99 13.82
CA MET A 295 -15.91 3.21 13.21
C MET A 295 -15.35 2.97 11.81
N MET A 296 -14.63 1.88 11.57
CA MET A 296 -14.14 1.52 10.24
C MET A 296 -15.28 1.14 9.30
N ALA A 297 -16.19 0.27 9.74
CA ALA A 297 -17.35 -0.16 8.95
C ALA A 297 -18.25 1.02 8.55
N MET A 298 -18.39 2.03 9.41
CA MET A 298 -19.14 3.26 9.10
C MET A 298 -18.60 4.01 7.87
N PHE A 299 -17.31 3.88 7.55
CA PHE A 299 -16.73 4.46 6.33
C PHE A 299 -16.63 3.43 5.20
N ILE A 300 -16.31 2.18 5.52
CA ILE A 300 -16.01 1.16 4.52
C ILE A 300 -17.27 0.59 3.87
N TYR A 301 -18.34 0.33 4.62
CA TYR A 301 -19.58 -0.21 4.05
C TYR A 301 -20.30 0.74 3.09
N PRO A 302 -20.48 2.04 3.40
CA PRO A 302 -21.05 2.95 2.42
C PRO A 302 -20.15 3.10 1.19
N ALA A 303 -18.84 3.13 1.36
CA ALA A 303 -17.89 3.19 0.24
C ALA A 303 -17.94 1.92 -0.63
N LEU A 304 -17.96 0.72 -0.02
CA LEU A 304 -18.14 -0.56 -0.68
C LEU A 304 -19.36 -0.55 -1.59
N VAL A 305 -20.53 -0.25 -1.01
CA VAL A 305 -21.80 -0.28 -1.74
C VAL A 305 -21.84 0.78 -2.84
N PHE A 306 -21.36 2.00 -2.56
CA PHE A 306 -21.30 3.07 -3.54
C PHE A 306 -20.38 2.71 -4.72
N PHE A 307 -19.19 2.21 -4.45
CA PHE A 307 -18.23 1.84 -5.50
C PHE A 307 -18.70 0.67 -6.35
N LEU A 308 -19.37 -0.33 -5.76
CA LEU A 308 -19.99 -1.40 -6.55
C LEU A 308 -21.06 -0.86 -7.49
N LEU A 309 -21.90 0.04 -6.98
CA LEU A 309 -23.04 0.62 -7.69
C LEU A 309 -22.62 1.54 -8.83
N THR A 310 -21.58 2.36 -8.62
CA THR A 310 -21.15 3.37 -9.59
C THR A 310 -19.90 2.96 -10.37
N ALA A 311 -19.49 1.70 -10.32
CA ALA A 311 -18.26 1.22 -10.96
C ALA A 311 -18.22 1.54 -12.46
N ASP A 312 -19.34 1.32 -13.16
CA ASP A 312 -19.51 1.57 -14.60
C ASP A 312 -19.33 3.03 -14.99
N HIS A 313 -19.48 3.97 -14.04
CA HIS A 313 -19.18 5.39 -14.28
C HIS A 313 -17.84 5.83 -13.69
N LEU A 314 -17.44 5.23 -12.56
CA LEU A 314 -16.22 5.57 -11.85
C LEU A 314 -14.98 5.22 -12.67
N ILE A 315 -14.94 4.01 -13.24
CA ILE A 315 -13.78 3.54 -14.01
C ILE A 315 -13.62 4.37 -15.29
N PRO A 316 -14.64 4.59 -16.14
CA PRO A 316 -14.49 5.45 -17.30
C PRO A 316 -14.20 6.91 -16.96
N PHE A 317 -14.78 7.44 -15.87
CA PHE A 317 -14.44 8.78 -15.41
C PHE A 317 -12.94 8.92 -15.08
N LEU A 318 -12.35 7.94 -14.40
CA LEU A 318 -10.95 8.00 -14.00
C LEU A 318 -10.02 7.65 -15.16
N PHE A 319 -10.31 6.60 -15.91
CA PHE A 319 -9.38 5.95 -16.83
C PHE A 319 -9.81 5.95 -18.28
N THR A 320 -10.94 6.59 -18.63
CA THR A 320 -11.61 6.58 -19.96
C THR A 320 -12.39 5.31 -20.26
N ASP A 321 -13.31 5.39 -21.22
CA ASP A 321 -14.15 4.27 -21.69
C ASP A 321 -13.33 3.10 -22.22
N ALA A 322 -12.09 3.34 -22.65
CA ALA A 322 -11.17 2.27 -23.04
C ALA A 322 -11.00 1.22 -21.92
N TYR A 323 -11.12 1.60 -20.65
CA TYR A 323 -10.90 0.72 -19.51
C TYR A 323 -12.19 0.11 -18.93
N ILE A 324 -13.30 0.12 -19.66
CA ILE A 324 -14.59 -0.43 -19.18
C ILE A 324 -14.48 -1.89 -18.70
N ASP A 325 -13.64 -2.72 -19.33
CA ASP A 325 -13.38 -4.10 -18.91
C ASP A 325 -12.79 -4.22 -17.49
N SER A 326 -12.27 -3.11 -16.95
CA SER A 326 -11.74 -3.04 -15.58
C SER A 326 -12.86 -2.97 -14.53
N VAL A 327 -14.10 -2.69 -14.92
CA VAL A 327 -15.24 -2.53 -14.00
C VAL A 327 -15.49 -3.82 -13.22
N ILE A 328 -15.60 -4.97 -13.90
CA ILE A 328 -15.85 -6.24 -13.21
C ILE A 328 -14.70 -6.61 -12.27
N ILE A 329 -13.46 -6.34 -12.68
CA ILE A 329 -12.26 -6.56 -11.86
C ILE A 329 -12.32 -5.68 -10.60
N PHE A 330 -12.68 -4.40 -10.77
CA PHE A 330 -12.85 -3.46 -9.66
C PHE A 330 -13.98 -3.86 -8.73
N GLN A 331 -15.13 -4.28 -9.24
CA GLN A 331 -16.26 -4.73 -8.44
C GLN A 331 -15.89 -5.96 -7.60
N VAL A 332 -15.29 -6.99 -8.22
CA VAL A 332 -14.84 -8.19 -7.51
C VAL A 332 -13.81 -7.82 -6.44
N TYR A 333 -12.78 -7.05 -6.78
CA TYR A 333 -11.76 -6.63 -5.82
C TYR A 333 -12.36 -5.82 -4.65
N THR A 334 -13.32 -4.95 -4.95
CA THR A 334 -14.05 -4.11 -3.98
C THR A 334 -14.82 -4.94 -2.96
N LEU A 335 -15.34 -6.12 -3.32
CA LEU A 335 -15.98 -7.03 -2.35
C LEU A 335 -15.05 -7.39 -1.17
N GLY A 336 -13.74 -7.39 -1.38
CA GLY A 336 -12.75 -7.60 -0.33
C GLY A 336 -12.81 -6.57 0.81
N LEU A 337 -13.45 -5.42 0.60
CA LEU A 337 -13.67 -4.40 1.63
C LEU A 337 -14.66 -4.85 2.71
N ILE A 338 -15.57 -5.78 2.42
CA ILE A 338 -16.60 -6.23 3.38
C ILE A 338 -16.01 -6.78 4.68
N THR A 339 -14.86 -7.46 4.57
CA THR A 339 -14.12 -7.99 5.72
C THR A 339 -12.91 -7.12 6.10
N ARG A 340 -12.63 -6.01 5.41
CA ARG A 340 -11.49 -5.11 5.71
C ARG A 340 -11.84 -4.04 6.75
N ILE A 341 -12.61 -4.41 7.79
CA ILE A 341 -13.16 -3.47 8.78
C ILE A 341 -12.35 -3.38 10.08
N THR A 342 -11.20 -4.05 10.15
CA THR A 342 -10.32 -3.97 11.32
C THR A 342 -8.90 -4.47 11.04
N SER A 343 -7.98 -4.18 11.94
CA SER A 343 -6.63 -4.75 11.96
C SER A 343 -6.62 -6.06 12.73
N TYR A 344 -6.85 -7.18 12.04
CA TYR A 344 -6.93 -8.53 12.62
C TYR A 344 -5.64 -8.99 13.32
N ASP A 345 -4.52 -8.49 12.84
CA ASP A 345 -3.19 -8.72 13.39
C ASP A 345 -2.89 -7.92 14.66
N ALA A 346 -3.71 -6.90 15.01
CA ALA A 346 -3.44 -6.00 16.12
C ALA A 346 -3.47 -6.69 17.48
N ILE A 347 -4.47 -7.54 17.73
CA ILE A 347 -4.58 -8.28 18.99
C ILE A 347 -3.45 -9.31 19.11
N VAL A 348 -3.17 -10.05 18.05
CA VAL A 348 -2.07 -11.04 18.02
C VAL A 348 -0.72 -10.37 18.31
N ARG A 349 -0.51 -9.15 17.77
CA ARG A 349 0.64 -8.30 18.11
C ARG A 349 0.64 -7.85 19.57
N ALA A 350 -0.48 -7.35 20.08
CA ALA A 350 -0.59 -6.85 21.45
C ALA A 350 -0.28 -7.94 22.49
N VAL A 351 -0.63 -9.19 22.19
CA VAL A 351 -0.33 -10.36 23.04
C VAL A 351 1.09 -10.93 22.81
N GLY A 352 1.85 -10.38 21.86
CA GLY A 352 3.25 -10.78 21.61
C GLY A 352 3.43 -12.09 20.83
N LYS A 353 2.38 -12.66 20.22
CA LYS A 353 2.45 -13.94 19.47
C LYS A 353 2.92 -13.75 18.02
N THR A 354 4.09 -13.13 17.82
CA THR A 354 4.63 -12.75 16.50
C THR A 354 4.89 -13.95 15.55
N LYS A 355 5.20 -15.14 16.09
CA LYS A 355 5.37 -16.37 15.29
C LYS A 355 4.09 -16.72 14.50
N ILE A 356 2.91 -16.41 15.03
CA ILE A 356 1.64 -16.62 14.34
C ILE A 356 1.55 -15.70 13.12
N LEU A 357 1.96 -14.43 13.26
CA LEU A 357 1.95 -13.46 12.16
C LEU A 357 2.81 -13.94 10.99
N PHE A 358 4.00 -14.47 11.28
CA PHE A 358 4.88 -15.02 10.26
C PHE A 358 4.25 -16.23 9.54
N LYS A 359 3.69 -17.18 10.29
CA LYS A 359 2.99 -18.35 9.70
C LYS A 359 1.80 -17.94 8.82
N MET A 360 1.00 -16.98 9.29
CA MET A 360 -0.15 -16.46 8.53
C MET A 360 0.30 -15.74 7.25
N ALA A 361 1.40 -14.98 7.29
CA ALA A 361 1.95 -14.32 6.11
C ALA A 361 2.47 -15.33 5.07
N MET A 362 3.17 -16.39 5.50
CA MET A 362 3.60 -17.46 4.60
C MET A 362 2.40 -18.18 3.96
N LEU A 363 1.41 -18.52 4.78
CA LEU A 363 0.17 -19.13 4.28
C LEU A 363 -0.56 -18.20 3.30
N ALA A 364 -0.54 -16.89 3.55
CA ALA A 364 -1.15 -15.90 2.67
C ALA A 364 -0.52 -15.89 1.29
N VAL A 365 0.81 -15.83 1.22
CA VAL A 365 1.53 -15.84 -0.07
C VAL A 365 1.29 -17.15 -0.81
N PHE A 366 1.39 -18.29 -0.11
CA PHE A 366 1.14 -19.60 -0.72
C PHE A 366 -0.27 -19.70 -1.30
N LEU A 367 -1.30 -19.42 -0.49
CA LEU A 367 -2.68 -19.47 -0.95
C LEU A 367 -2.97 -18.46 -2.06
N ASN A 368 -2.41 -17.25 -1.99
CA ASN A 368 -2.62 -16.25 -3.02
C ASN A 368 -2.04 -16.70 -4.36
N VAL A 369 -0.81 -17.23 -4.40
CA VAL A 369 -0.23 -17.80 -5.62
C VAL A 369 -1.09 -18.94 -6.17
N SER A 370 -1.40 -19.95 -5.33
CA SER A 370 -2.13 -21.14 -5.77
C SER A 370 -3.53 -20.81 -6.29
N PHE A 371 -4.28 -19.97 -5.57
CA PHE A 371 -5.64 -19.58 -5.98
C PHE A 371 -5.63 -18.66 -7.18
N THR A 372 -4.66 -17.74 -7.29
CA THR A 372 -4.57 -16.83 -8.44
C THR A 372 -4.32 -17.62 -9.73
N VAL A 373 -3.35 -18.55 -9.71
CA VAL A 373 -3.09 -19.44 -10.86
C VAL A 373 -4.32 -20.27 -11.20
N ALA A 374 -4.89 -20.99 -10.23
CA ALA A 374 -6.03 -21.86 -10.47
C ALA A 374 -7.27 -21.11 -10.97
N LEU A 375 -7.59 -19.94 -10.41
CA LEU A 375 -8.76 -19.18 -10.81
C LEU A 375 -8.57 -18.44 -12.14
N ILE A 376 -7.35 -18.03 -12.49
CA ILE A 376 -7.07 -17.50 -13.83
C ILE A 376 -7.36 -18.57 -14.89
N GLU A 377 -6.94 -19.81 -14.65
CA GLU A 377 -7.19 -20.92 -15.60
C GLU A 377 -8.68 -21.28 -15.71
N LEU A 378 -9.46 -21.11 -14.64
CA LEU A 378 -10.89 -21.48 -14.62
C LEU A 378 -11.82 -20.40 -15.16
N ILE A 379 -11.59 -19.14 -14.81
CA ILE A 379 -12.52 -18.02 -15.09
C ILE A 379 -11.83 -16.79 -15.70
N GLY A 380 -10.59 -16.94 -16.16
CA GLY A 380 -9.83 -15.88 -16.80
C GLY A 380 -9.36 -14.79 -15.84
N ILE A 381 -9.15 -13.57 -16.34
CA ILE A 381 -8.51 -12.48 -15.60
C ILE A 381 -9.24 -12.06 -14.32
N VAL A 382 -10.56 -12.30 -14.25
CA VAL A 382 -11.40 -12.07 -13.05
C VAL A 382 -11.07 -13.05 -11.92
N GLY A 383 -10.37 -14.15 -12.22
CA GLY A 383 -9.85 -15.08 -11.24
C GLY A 383 -8.81 -14.48 -10.30
N ALA A 384 -7.97 -13.55 -10.78
CA ALA A 384 -6.94 -12.89 -9.96
C ALA A 384 -7.49 -12.03 -8.81
N PRO A 385 -8.42 -11.07 -9.04
CA PRO A 385 -9.01 -10.32 -7.94
C PRO A 385 -9.86 -11.23 -7.04
N LEU A 386 -10.55 -12.23 -7.61
CA LEU A 386 -11.35 -13.18 -6.82
C LEU A 386 -10.47 -14.00 -5.85
N ALA A 387 -9.33 -14.50 -6.32
CA ALA A 387 -8.33 -15.17 -5.49
C ALA A 387 -7.90 -14.28 -4.31
N THR A 388 -7.59 -13.02 -4.58
CA THR A 388 -7.19 -12.05 -3.55
C THR A 388 -8.30 -11.86 -2.50
N VAL A 389 -9.56 -11.76 -2.91
CA VAL A 389 -10.71 -11.61 -2.00
C VAL A 389 -10.95 -12.88 -1.18
N ILE A 390 -10.92 -14.06 -1.80
CA ILE A 390 -11.12 -15.36 -1.14
C ILE A 390 -10.01 -15.61 -0.12
N VAL A 391 -8.74 -15.44 -0.53
CA VAL A 391 -7.59 -15.66 0.35
C VAL A 391 -7.58 -14.64 1.48
N GLY A 392 -7.81 -13.36 1.17
CA GLY A 392 -7.91 -12.31 2.19
C GLY A 392 -8.99 -12.60 3.22
N THR A 393 -10.17 -13.04 2.78
CA THR A 393 -11.29 -13.40 3.66
C THR A 393 -10.97 -14.64 4.49
N THR A 394 -10.38 -15.67 3.89
CA THR A 394 -9.94 -16.90 4.57
C THR A 394 -8.92 -16.61 5.66
N LEU A 395 -7.93 -15.75 5.40
CA LEU A 395 -6.91 -15.39 6.39
C LEU A 395 -7.49 -14.57 7.54
N ARG A 396 -8.40 -13.62 7.25
CA ARG A 396 -9.11 -12.84 8.28
C ARG A 396 -9.96 -13.73 9.17
N PHE A 397 -10.59 -14.74 8.58
CA PHE A 397 -11.29 -15.79 9.33
C PHE A 397 -10.33 -16.62 10.20
N GLY A 398 -9.16 -16.99 9.66
CA GLY A 398 -8.11 -17.66 10.46
C GLY A 398 -7.65 -16.82 11.65
N TYR A 399 -7.42 -15.52 11.46
CA TYR A 399 -7.12 -14.59 12.56
C TYR A 399 -8.25 -14.53 13.59
N LEU A 400 -9.51 -14.52 13.15
CA LEU A 400 -10.67 -14.53 14.03
C LEU A 400 -10.65 -15.75 14.97
N LEU A 401 -10.43 -16.95 14.43
CA LEU A 401 -10.32 -18.19 15.21
C LEU A 401 -9.13 -18.19 16.19
N ILE A 402 -8.03 -17.55 15.80
CA ILE A 402 -6.87 -17.39 16.68
C ILE A 402 -7.21 -16.45 17.83
N ILE A 403 -7.90 -15.34 17.55
CA ILE A 403 -8.25 -14.33 18.55
C ILE A 403 -9.25 -14.88 19.56
N THR A 404 -10.27 -15.64 19.13
CA THR A 404 -11.21 -16.31 20.04
C THR A 404 -10.49 -17.20 21.04
N LYS A 405 -9.48 -17.96 20.58
CA LYS A 405 -8.66 -18.81 21.44
C LYS A 405 -7.69 -18.04 22.34
N ILE A 406 -7.18 -16.89 21.89
CA ILE A 406 -6.26 -16.06 22.68
C ILE A 406 -6.99 -15.34 23.81
N LEU A 407 -8.17 -14.80 23.53
CA LEU A 407 -8.96 -14.02 24.47
C LEU A 407 -9.95 -14.87 25.27
N ASP A 408 -10.07 -16.16 24.95
CA ASP A 408 -11.04 -17.09 25.54
C ASP A 408 -12.49 -16.57 25.43
N ILE A 409 -12.87 -16.14 24.22
CA ILE A 409 -14.19 -15.59 23.92
C ILE A 409 -14.88 -16.36 22.80
N ASN A 410 -16.21 -16.36 22.82
CA ASN A 410 -17.03 -16.92 21.75
C ASN A 410 -16.90 -16.10 20.46
N MET A 411 -16.95 -16.79 19.31
CA MET A 411 -16.83 -16.18 17.98
C MET A 411 -17.91 -15.11 17.70
N VAL A 412 -19.12 -15.30 18.23
CA VAL A 412 -20.23 -14.34 18.12
C VAL A 412 -19.92 -13.04 18.87
N SER A 413 -19.14 -13.11 19.96
CA SER A 413 -18.77 -11.97 20.80
C SER A 413 -17.61 -11.16 20.25
N VAL A 414 -16.99 -11.59 19.14
CA VAL A 414 -15.81 -10.94 18.57
C VAL A 414 -16.15 -9.72 17.71
N PHE A 415 -17.30 -9.78 17.04
CA PHE A 415 -17.76 -8.72 16.15
C PHE A 415 -19.10 -8.15 16.64
N PRO A 416 -19.32 -6.83 16.51
CA PRO A 416 -20.61 -6.23 16.82
C PRO A 416 -21.58 -6.45 15.65
N TRP A 417 -21.97 -7.71 15.39
CA TRP A 417 -22.74 -8.14 14.21
C TRP A 417 -24.01 -7.32 13.96
N ILE A 418 -24.77 -7.01 15.01
CA ILE A 418 -25.98 -6.19 14.92
C ILE A 418 -25.65 -4.78 14.41
N SER A 419 -24.58 -4.17 14.90
CA SER A 419 -24.15 -2.84 14.45
C SER A 419 -23.66 -2.88 13.00
N LEU A 420 -22.90 -3.92 12.63
CA LEU A 420 -22.44 -4.12 11.25
C LEU A 420 -23.61 -4.30 10.28
N GLY A 421 -24.59 -5.14 10.63
CA GLY A 421 -25.80 -5.33 9.83
C GLY A 421 -26.58 -4.03 9.65
N LYS A 422 -26.75 -3.24 10.73
CA LYS A 422 -27.39 -1.93 10.66
C LYS A 422 -26.64 -0.93 9.77
N LEU A 423 -25.31 -0.90 9.83
CA LEU A 423 -24.49 -0.04 8.96
C LEU A 423 -24.65 -0.45 7.49
N LEU A 424 -24.58 -1.75 7.20
CA LEU A 424 -24.72 -2.28 5.85
C LEU A 424 -26.13 -2.03 5.30
N LEU A 425 -27.18 -2.22 6.12
CA LEU A 425 -28.56 -1.88 5.76
C LEU A 425 -28.71 -0.38 5.49
N SER A 426 -28.07 0.49 6.28
CA SER A 426 -28.09 1.94 6.05
C SER A 426 -27.46 2.30 4.71
N SER A 427 -26.35 1.63 4.34
CA SER A 427 -25.72 1.76 3.02
C SER A 427 -26.61 1.22 1.89
N GLY A 428 -27.29 0.09 2.11
CA GLY A 428 -28.23 -0.49 1.15
C GLY A 428 -29.45 0.41 0.90
N VAL A 429 -30.03 1.00 1.95
CA VAL A 429 -31.13 1.98 1.81
C VAL A 429 -30.67 3.19 0.98
N ALA A 430 -29.46 3.70 1.25
CA ALA A 430 -28.90 4.78 0.45
C ALA A 430 -28.70 4.39 -1.02
N ALA A 431 -28.29 3.15 -1.30
CA ALA A 431 -28.13 2.64 -2.66
C ALA A 431 -29.47 2.55 -3.41
N LEU A 432 -30.54 2.09 -2.75
CA LEU A 432 -31.87 1.99 -3.35
C LEU A 432 -32.39 3.35 -3.85
N ILE A 433 -32.10 4.43 -3.13
CA ILE A 433 -32.49 5.79 -3.54
C ILE A 433 -31.66 6.31 -4.72
N VAL A 434 -30.45 5.77 -4.92
CA VAL A 434 -29.56 6.17 -6.01
C VAL A 434 -29.85 5.41 -7.30
N LEU A 435 -30.42 4.21 -7.26
CA LEU A 435 -30.71 3.40 -8.46
C LEU A 435 -31.44 4.17 -9.58
N PRO A 436 -32.49 4.96 -9.31
CA PRO A 436 -33.16 5.75 -10.36
C PRO A 436 -32.30 6.87 -10.95
N ILE A 437 -31.29 7.35 -10.22
CA ILE A 437 -30.35 8.37 -10.73
C ILE A 437 -29.47 7.78 -11.82
N LEU A 438 -29.10 6.49 -11.68
CA LEU A 438 -28.23 5.79 -12.64
C LEU A 438 -28.88 5.55 -14.00
N THR A 439 -30.20 5.65 -14.10
CA THR A 439 -30.91 5.54 -15.38
C THR A 439 -30.99 6.87 -16.14
N LEU A 440 -30.52 7.96 -15.54
CA LEU A 440 -30.49 9.27 -16.20
C LEU A 440 -29.33 9.34 -17.20
N ASP A 441 -29.55 10.01 -18.33
CA ASP A 441 -28.51 10.27 -19.31
C ASP A 441 -27.63 11.45 -18.85
N LEU A 442 -26.67 11.15 -17.98
CA LEU A 442 -25.72 12.10 -17.41
C LEU A 442 -24.31 11.71 -17.79
N THR A 443 -23.44 12.72 -17.95
CA THR A 443 -22.00 12.46 -18.08
C THR A 443 -21.46 11.74 -16.83
N HIS A 444 -20.38 10.96 -16.98
CA HIS A 444 -19.77 10.24 -15.87
C HIS A 444 -19.53 11.11 -14.62
N PHE A 445 -19.04 12.34 -14.82
CA PHE A 445 -18.81 13.29 -13.72
C PHE A 445 -20.12 13.71 -13.04
N GLN A 446 -21.13 14.12 -13.81
CA GLN A 446 -22.43 14.53 -13.28
C GLN A 446 -23.11 13.38 -12.54
N MET A 447 -23.03 12.17 -13.09
CA MET A 447 -23.56 10.96 -12.48
C MET A 447 -22.91 10.70 -11.11
N LEU A 448 -21.58 10.70 -11.03
CA LEU A 448 -20.83 10.49 -9.79
C LEU A 448 -21.08 11.61 -8.76
N ALA A 449 -21.15 12.87 -9.21
CA ALA A 449 -21.41 14.00 -8.33
C ALA A 449 -22.82 13.96 -7.73
N LEU A 450 -23.84 13.70 -8.57
CA LEU A 450 -25.23 13.64 -8.14
C LEU A 450 -25.48 12.40 -7.27
N SER A 451 -25.12 11.21 -7.75
CA SER A 451 -25.25 9.96 -7.00
C SER A 451 -24.48 10.01 -5.69
N GLY A 452 -23.23 10.49 -5.69
CA GLY A 452 -22.40 10.61 -4.49
C GLY A 452 -22.99 11.56 -3.46
N SER A 453 -23.55 12.70 -3.90
CA SER A 453 -24.19 13.68 -3.01
C SER A 453 -25.46 13.11 -2.39
N VAL A 454 -26.36 12.54 -3.21
CA VAL A 454 -27.62 11.94 -2.73
C VAL A 454 -27.33 10.75 -1.83
N TYR A 455 -26.44 9.85 -2.24
CA TYR A 455 -26.02 8.69 -1.46
C TYR A 455 -25.50 9.09 -0.08
N SER A 456 -24.60 10.08 -0.03
CA SER A 456 -24.00 10.55 1.23
C SER A 456 -25.04 11.13 2.17
N VAL A 457 -25.96 11.96 1.67
CA VAL A 457 -27.03 12.55 2.48
C VAL A 457 -27.96 11.47 3.03
N ILE A 458 -28.46 10.57 2.17
CA ILE A 458 -29.36 9.49 2.59
C ILE A 458 -28.68 8.53 3.56
N TYR A 459 -27.42 8.17 3.31
CA TYR A 459 -26.66 7.32 4.22
C TYR A 459 -26.50 7.96 5.59
N LEU A 460 -26.17 9.25 5.67
CA LEU A 460 -26.04 9.96 6.94
C LEU A 460 -27.38 10.04 7.70
N ILE A 461 -28.49 10.23 6.98
CA ILE A 461 -29.84 10.20 7.56
C ILE A 461 -30.16 8.79 8.09
N ALA A 462 -29.95 7.75 7.28
CA ALA A 462 -30.18 6.36 7.69
C ALA A 462 -29.30 5.96 8.89
N LEU A 463 -28.02 6.36 8.87
CA LEU A 463 -27.08 6.14 9.96
C LEU A 463 -27.59 6.73 11.28
N ARG A 464 -28.15 7.95 11.24
CA ARG A 464 -28.72 8.62 12.42
C ARG A 464 -29.86 7.80 13.04
N PHE A 465 -30.73 7.21 12.24
CA PHE A 465 -31.86 6.41 12.72
C PHE A 465 -31.49 4.96 13.07
N SER A 466 -30.41 4.42 12.50
CA SER A 466 -30.02 3.02 12.69
C SER A 466 -29.63 2.66 14.14
N ASN A 467 -29.22 3.65 14.95
CA ASN A 467 -28.58 3.44 16.26
C ASN A 467 -27.44 2.40 16.19
N ALA A 468 -26.72 2.33 15.07
CA ALA A 468 -25.58 1.43 14.91
C ALA A 468 -24.34 1.86 15.71
N LEU A 469 -24.24 3.14 16.03
CA LEU A 469 -23.14 3.73 16.81
C LEU A 469 -23.60 4.04 18.24
N GLY A 470 -22.78 3.68 19.22
CA GLY A 470 -22.97 4.02 20.61
C GLY A 470 -22.51 5.44 20.94
N GLN A 471 -22.77 5.88 22.18
CA GLN A 471 -22.51 7.26 22.61
C GLN A 471 -21.03 7.64 22.59
N SER A 472 -20.13 6.69 22.90
CA SER A 472 -18.68 6.90 22.85
C SER A 472 -18.19 7.16 21.43
N GLU A 473 -18.71 6.40 20.45
CA GLU A 473 -18.39 6.58 19.03
C GLU A 473 -18.94 7.93 18.54
N LYS A 474 -20.21 8.23 18.81
CA LYS A 474 -20.83 9.51 18.44
C LYS A 474 -20.05 10.71 19.00
N LYS A 475 -19.63 10.64 20.26
CA LYS A 475 -18.81 11.69 20.89
C LYS A 475 -17.44 11.86 20.23
N SER A 476 -16.83 10.76 19.81
CA SER A 476 -15.53 10.78 19.10
C SER A 476 -15.67 11.44 17.73
N ILE A 477 -16.75 11.16 17.00
CA ILE A 477 -16.99 11.76 15.69
C ILE A 477 -17.38 13.23 15.80
N ARG A 478 -18.20 13.63 16.78
CA ARG A 478 -18.53 15.04 17.04
C ARG A 478 -17.31 15.91 17.31
N ARG A 479 -16.21 15.34 17.82
CA ARG A 479 -14.93 16.04 18.00
C ARG A 479 -14.17 16.24 16.69
N LEU A 480 -14.41 15.40 15.68
CA LEU A 480 -13.78 15.48 14.36
C LEU A 480 -14.58 16.35 13.38
N LEU A 481 -15.90 16.44 13.55
CA LEU A 481 -16.76 17.25 12.69
C LEU A 481 -16.73 18.74 13.04
N PRO A 482 -16.76 19.65 12.05
CA PRO A 482 -17.04 21.06 12.27
C PRO A 482 -18.35 21.23 13.06
N LYS A 483 -18.43 22.19 13.98
CA LYS A 483 -19.63 22.41 14.85
C LYS A 483 -20.95 22.46 14.05
N ARG A 484 -20.93 23.01 12.84
CA ARG A 484 -22.10 23.10 11.93
C ARG A 484 -22.60 21.74 11.40
N LEU A 485 -21.79 20.69 11.44
CA LEU A 485 -22.12 19.32 11.00
C LEU A 485 -22.32 18.37 12.20
N SER A 486 -22.17 18.86 13.43
CA SER A 486 -22.31 18.03 14.64
C SER A 486 -23.74 17.51 14.88
N TRP A 487 -24.75 18.08 14.22
CA TRP A 487 -26.15 17.63 14.27
C TRP A 487 -26.40 16.30 13.54
N ILE A 488 -25.47 15.88 12.67
CA ILE A 488 -25.61 14.71 11.81
C ILE A 488 -25.47 13.39 12.61
N ILE A 489 -24.82 13.42 13.79
CA ILE A 489 -24.43 12.22 14.56
C ILE A 489 -24.88 12.27 16.01
#